data_AF-A0A667ZJW3-F1
#
_entry.id   AF-A0A667ZJW3-F1
#
_cell.length_a   1.000
_cell.length_b   1.000
_cell.length_c   1.000
_cell.angle_alpha   90.00
_cell.angle_beta   90.00
_cell.angle_gamma   90.00
#
_symmetry.space_group_name_H-M   'P 1'
#
loop_
_entity.id
_entity.type
_entity.pdbx_description
1 polymer ?
#
loop_
_entity_poly.entity_id
_entity_poly.type
_entity_poly.pdbx_seq_one_letter_code
_entity_poly.pdbx_strand_id
1 'polypeptide(L)'
;HPHNSDFVVIELLPALSDNYMYLLIDEDTKEAAIVDPVEPVKVVEAIRKHGVRLTTVLTTHHHWDHAGGNEKMVRLIPGLKVYGGDDRVDALTKKVSHSSTFKIGTLNVKCLFTPCHTTGHICYYVTKESSTDPPAVFTGDTLFVAGCGKFFEGTAEQMYKALIEILGRLPPETRVYCGHEYTVSNLKFARHVEPDNEVILKKLAWAKEKYNDGEPTIPSTVADEFTFNPFMRVKEKSVQDHVKQTEPVETMRSLRKEKDGFKVPKD
;
A
#
# COMPACT_ATOMS: atom_id res chain seq x y z
N HIS A 1 -29.62 -17.44 -7.40
CA HIS A 1 -28.94 -16.14 -7.20
C HIS A 1 -27.59 -16.22 -7.88
N PRO A 2 -27.37 -15.55 -9.02
CA PRO A 2 -26.06 -15.61 -9.63
C PRO A 2 -25.09 -14.78 -8.79
N HIS A 3 -23.89 -15.34 -8.68
CA HIS A 3 -22.81 -14.97 -7.79
C HIS A 3 -22.45 -13.48 -7.86
N ASN A 4 -22.39 -12.86 -6.69
CA ASN A 4 -21.72 -11.58 -6.46
C ASN A 4 -20.20 -11.86 -6.51
N SER A 5 -19.67 -12.12 -7.71
CA SER A 5 -18.24 -12.31 -7.89
C SER A 5 -17.59 -10.94 -8.02
N ASP A 6 -16.74 -10.57 -7.07
CA ASP A 6 -15.91 -9.38 -7.16
C ASP A 6 -15.20 -9.36 -8.52
N PHE A 7 -15.31 -8.27 -9.27
CA PHE A 7 -14.77 -8.21 -10.64
C PHE A 7 -13.24 -8.16 -10.69
N VAL A 8 -12.63 -7.81 -9.57
CA VAL A 8 -11.19 -7.94 -9.33
C VAL A 8 -11.01 -8.79 -8.09
N VAL A 9 -10.43 -9.97 -8.26
CA VAL A 9 -9.95 -10.75 -7.13
C VAL A 9 -8.55 -10.26 -6.78
N ILE A 10 -8.36 -9.83 -5.53
CA ILE A 10 -7.06 -9.45 -4.99
C ILE A 10 -6.69 -10.52 -3.96
N GLU A 11 -5.81 -11.44 -4.35
CA GLU A 11 -5.27 -12.43 -3.42
C GLU A 11 -4.02 -11.87 -2.74
N LEU A 12 -4.08 -11.79 -1.42
CA LEU A 12 -2.93 -11.48 -0.59
C LEU A 12 -2.00 -12.68 -0.49
N LEU A 13 -0.71 -12.46 -0.73
CA LEU A 13 0.34 -13.45 -0.58
C LEU A 13 1.38 -12.94 0.46
N PRO A 14 1.31 -13.39 1.71
CA PRO A 14 2.32 -13.06 2.72
C PRO A 14 3.72 -13.53 2.30
N ALA A 15 4.70 -12.65 2.45
CA ALA A 15 6.09 -12.88 2.09
C ALA A 15 7.05 -12.46 3.20
N LEU A 16 8.22 -13.08 3.22
CA LEU A 16 9.26 -12.79 4.22
C LEU A 16 8.70 -12.87 5.66
N SER A 17 8.98 -11.86 6.50
CA SER A 17 8.46 -11.77 7.86
C SER A 17 7.09 -11.09 7.95
N ASP A 18 6.90 -10.01 7.19
CA ASP A 18 5.74 -9.13 7.31
C ASP A 18 5.38 -8.43 5.99
N ASN A 19 6.03 -8.77 4.86
CA ASN A 19 5.71 -8.18 3.56
C ASN A 19 4.43 -8.78 2.98
N TYR A 20 3.76 -8.00 2.15
CA TYR A 20 2.60 -8.42 1.38
C TYR A 20 2.83 -8.24 -0.13
N MET A 21 2.66 -9.34 -0.86
CA MET A 21 2.53 -9.31 -2.32
C MET A 21 1.05 -9.46 -2.68
N TYR A 22 0.62 -8.92 -3.81
CA TYR A 22 -0.79 -8.94 -4.20
C TYR A 22 -0.98 -9.46 -5.62
N LEU A 23 -1.66 -10.59 -5.78
CA LEU A 23 -2.08 -11.09 -7.07
C LEU A 23 -3.43 -10.47 -7.44
N LEU A 24 -3.42 -9.59 -8.43
CA LEU A 24 -4.60 -8.95 -8.99
C LEU A 24 -5.07 -9.76 -10.18
N ILE A 25 -6.32 -10.20 -10.17
CA ILE A 25 -6.91 -11.02 -11.23
C ILE A 25 -8.06 -10.25 -11.86
N ASP A 26 -8.00 -10.06 -13.17
CA ASP A 26 -9.16 -9.67 -13.97
C ASP A 26 -9.99 -10.92 -14.30
N GLU A 27 -11.14 -11.08 -13.66
CA GLU A 27 -11.96 -12.27 -13.83
C GLU A 27 -12.50 -12.43 -15.26
N ASP A 28 -12.66 -11.34 -16.02
CA ASP A 28 -13.22 -11.37 -17.38
C ASP A 28 -12.23 -11.95 -18.40
N THR A 29 -10.95 -11.62 -18.28
CA THR A 29 -9.92 -12.03 -19.25
C THR A 29 -8.99 -13.11 -18.71
N LYS A 30 -9.04 -13.37 -17.40
CA LYS A 30 -8.09 -14.21 -16.66
C LYS A 30 -6.64 -13.74 -16.81
N GLU A 31 -6.41 -12.48 -17.19
CA GLU A 31 -5.12 -11.84 -17.03
C GLU A 31 -4.91 -11.45 -15.57
N ALA A 32 -3.66 -11.51 -15.13
CA ALA A 32 -3.27 -11.15 -13.79
C ALA A 32 -2.02 -10.26 -13.77
N ALA A 33 -1.91 -9.49 -12.70
CA ALA A 33 -0.70 -8.79 -12.32
C ALA A 33 -0.29 -9.15 -10.89
N ILE A 34 1.00 -9.09 -10.60
CA ILE A 34 1.55 -9.27 -9.26
C ILE A 34 2.21 -7.97 -8.80
N VAL A 35 1.86 -7.52 -7.60
CA VAL A 35 2.50 -6.38 -6.94
C VAL A 35 3.64 -6.91 -6.06
N ASP A 36 4.83 -6.32 -6.21
CA ASP A 36 6.02 -6.52 -5.37
C ASP A 36 6.42 -8.01 -5.14
N PRO A 37 6.73 -8.78 -6.20
CA PRO A 37 6.83 -10.25 -6.16
C PRO A 37 8.15 -10.79 -5.57
N VAL A 38 8.52 -10.40 -4.34
CA VAL A 38 9.80 -10.79 -3.72
C VAL A 38 10.01 -12.30 -3.55
N GLU A 39 8.92 -13.09 -3.44
CA GLU A 39 8.97 -14.56 -3.41
C GLU A 39 8.31 -15.21 -4.65
N PRO A 40 8.99 -15.26 -5.81
CA PRO A 40 8.43 -15.70 -7.10
C PRO A 40 7.76 -17.08 -7.11
N VAL A 41 8.21 -18.01 -6.26
CA VAL A 41 7.66 -19.37 -6.22
C VAL A 41 6.21 -19.36 -5.72
N LYS A 42 5.92 -18.59 -4.67
CA LYS A 42 4.55 -18.41 -4.14
C LYS A 42 3.63 -17.79 -5.20
N VAL A 43 4.15 -16.85 -6.00
CA VAL A 43 3.40 -16.24 -7.11
C VAL A 43 3.06 -17.29 -8.16
N VAL A 44 4.02 -18.13 -8.56
CA VAL A 44 3.79 -19.22 -9.55
C VAL A 44 2.76 -20.24 -9.03
N GLU A 45 2.76 -20.54 -7.74
CA GLU A 45 1.75 -21.42 -7.13
C GLU A 45 0.35 -20.78 -7.13
N ALA A 46 0.25 -19.50 -6.76
CA ALA A 46 -1.00 -18.75 -6.77
C ALA A 46 -1.62 -18.65 -8.18
N ILE A 47 -0.83 -18.31 -9.20
CA ILE A 47 -1.35 -18.24 -10.58
C ILE A 47 -1.83 -19.60 -11.10
N ARG A 48 -1.18 -20.70 -10.69
CA ARG A 48 -1.62 -22.06 -11.03
C ARG A 48 -2.91 -22.43 -10.31
N LYS A 49 -3.01 -22.10 -9.02
CA LYS A 49 -4.21 -22.32 -8.19
C LYS A 49 -5.44 -21.64 -8.81
N HIS A 50 -5.30 -20.40 -9.29
CA HIS A 50 -6.40 -19.64 -9.90
C HIS A 50 -6.60 -19.89 -11.40
N GLY A 51 -5.66 -20.57 -12.07
CA GLY A 51 -5.73 -20.82 -13.52
C GLY A 51 -5.64 -19.53 -14.35
N VAL A 52 -4.85 -18.56 -13.91
CA VAL A 52 -4.74 -17.22 -14.53
C VAL A 52 -3.42 -17.04 -15.27
N ARG A 53 -3.41 -16.13 -16.24
CA ARG A 53 -2.21 -15.76 -17.02
C ARG A 53 -1.58 -14.50 -16.44
N LEU A 54 -0.43 -14.64 -15.78
CA LEU A 54 0.34 -13.49 -15.33
C LEU A 54 0.96 -12.76 -16.53
N THR A 55 0.65 -11.48 -16.69
CA THR A 55 1.18 -10.64 -17.79
C THR A 55 2.06 -9.50 -17.30
N THR A 56 1.90 -9.11 -16.03
CA THR A 56 2.38 -7.83 -15.52
C THR A 56 2.95 -7.97 -14.10
N VAL A 57 4.08 -7.32 -13.84
CA VAL A 57 4.64 -7.05 -12.51
C VAL A 57 4.52 -5.56 -12.23
N LEU A 58 3.99 -5.20 -11.07
CA LEU A 58 3.87 -3.85 -10.58
C LEU A 58 4.83 -3.68 -9.40
N THR A 59 5.90 -2.91 -9.57
CA THR A 59 6.90 -2.71 -8.51
C THR A 59 6.73 -1.32 -7.91
N THR A 60 6.33 -1.24 -6.65
CA THR A 60 6.06 0.04 -5.97
C THR A 60 7.34 0.85 -5.82
N HIS A 61 8.45 0.21 -5.45
CA HIS A 61 9.76 0.84 -5.32
C HIS A 61 10.91 -0.16 -5.35
N HIS A 62 12.15 0.35 -5.37
CA HIS A 62 13.36 -0.43 -5.63
C HIS A 62 13.91 -1.21 -4.43
N HIS A 63 13.36 -1.08 -3.23
CA HIS A 63 13.88 -1.84 -2.10
C HIS A 63 13.72 -3.35 -2.36
N TRP A 64 14.72 -4.10 -1.89
CA TRP A 64 14.88 -5.51 -2.25
C TRP A 64 13.70 -6.37 -1.83
N ASP A 65 13.08 -6.07 -0.69
CA ASP A 65 11.92 -6.78 -0.17
C ASP A 65 10.64 -6.58 -0.99
N HIS A 66 10.69 -5.70 -2.00
CA HIS A 66 9.63 -5.50 -2.99
C HIS A 66 10.07 -5.90 -4.41
N ALA A 67 11.25 -5.44 -4.85
CA ALA A 67 11.75 -5.61 -6.21
C ALA A 67 12.62 -6.86 -6.41
N GLY A 68 13.16 -7.44 -5.34
CA GLY A 68 14.24 -8.45 -5.40
C GLY A 68 13.84 -9.78 -6.04
N GLY A 69 12.55 -10.02 -6.26
CA GLY A 69 12.05 -11.18 -6.99
C GLY A 69 11.85 -10.96 -8.49
N ASN A 70 11.94 -9.73 -8.99
CA ASN A 70 11.59 -9.36 -10.36
C ASN A 70 12.41 -10.12 -11.42
N GLU A 71 13.73 -10.22 -11.26
CA GLU A 71 14.56 -10.95 -12.23
C GLU A 71 14.14 -12.43 -12.33
N LYS A 72 13.89 -13.06 -11.18
CA LYS A 72 13.49 -14.47 -11.14
C LYS A 72 12.08 -14.65 -11.69
N MET A 73 11.15 -13.71 -11.47
CA MET A 73 9.83 -13.71 -12.12
C MET A 73 9.95 -13.72 -13.65
N VAL A 74 10.76 -12.83 -14.22
CA VAL A 74 10.95 -12.72 -15.68
C VAL A 74 11.62 -13.96 -16.27
N ARG A 75 12.52 -14.63 -15.53
CA ARG A 75 13.11 -15.91 -15.95
C ARG A 75 12.10 -17.06 -15.92
N LEU A 76 11.23 -17.11 -14.90
CA LEU A 76 10.21 -18.15 -14.77
C LEU A 76 9.06 -17.97 -15.77
N ILE A 77 8.73 -16.73 -16.11
CA ILE A 77 7.65 -16.37 -17.02
C ILE A 77 8.18 -15.33 -18.03
N PRO A 78 8.79 -15.79 -19.14
CA PRO A 78 9.29 -14.90 -20.17
C PRO A 78 8.19 -14.04 -20.77
N GLY A 79 8.49 -12.76 -21.04
CA GLY A 79 7.56 -11.81 -21.67
C GLY A 79 6.75 -10.95 -20.69
N LEU A 80 6.96 -11.09 -19.38
CA LEU A 80 6.36 -10.20 -18.38
C LEU A 80 6.75 -8.73 -18.61
N LYS A 81 5.77 -7.84 -18.46
CA LYS A 81 6.01 -6.40 -18.38
C LYS A 81 6.25 -6.03 -16.91
N VAL A 82 7.43 -5.50 -16.61
CA VAL A 82 7.81 -5.06 -15.26
C VAL A 82 7.70 -3.54 -15.22
N TYR A 83 6.71 -3.05 -14.48
CA TYR A 83 6.44 -1.64 -14.27
C TYR A 83 7.10 -1.16 -12.98
N GLY A 84 7.58 0.09 -12.99
CA GLY A 84 8.20 0.76 -11.85
C GLY A 84 8.56 2.21 -12.17
N GLY A 85 8.74 3.04 -11.14
CA GLY A 85 9.06 4.46 -11.29
C GLY A 85 10.56 4.81 -11.27
N ASP A 86 11.42 3.82 -11.02
CA ASP A 86 12.83 4.00 -10.70
C ASP A 86 13.71 3.09 -11.58
N ASP A 87 14.84 3.60 -12.09
CA ASP A 87 15.79 2.80 -12.87
C ASP A 87 16.49 1.72 -12.01
N ARG A 88 16.41 1.85 -10.68
CA ARG A 88 16.91 0.87 -9.72
C ARG A 88 15.97 -0.33 -9.54
N VAL A 89 14.78 -0.33 -10.14
CA VAL A 89 13.87 -1.49 -10.12
C VAL A 89 14.47 -2.62 -10.97
N ASP A 90 14.72 -3.76 -10.33
CA ASP A 90 15.24 -4.95 -11.01
C ASP A 90 14.34 -5.41 -12.15
N ALA A 91 14.96 -5.80 -13.27
CA ALA A 91 14.30 -6.26 -14.50
C ALA A 91 13.23 -5.30 -15.08
N LEU A 92 13.30 -3.99 -14.79
CA LEU A 92 12.37 -2.99 -15.31
C LEU A 92 12.29 -3.02 -16.84
N THR A 93 11.07 -3.14 -17.38
CA THR A 93 10.82 -3.05 -18.84
C THR A 93 9.87 -1.90 -19.21
N LYS A 94 9.13 -1.35 -18.25
CA LYS A 94 8.17 -0.26 -18.43
C LYS A 94 8.32 0.78 -17.31
N LYS A 95 9.23 1.73 -17.51
CA LYS A 95 9.33 2.89 -16.62
C LYS A 95 8.08 3.76 -16.73
N VAL A 96 7.49 4.11 -15.60
CA VAL A 96 6.28 4.95 -15.52
C VAL A 96 6.52 6.21 -14.70
N SER A 97 5.66 7.19 -14.91
CA SER A 97 5.66 8.47 -14.18
C SER A 97 4.26 8.78 -13.64
N HIS A 98 4.12 9.90 -12.94
CA HIS A 98 2.85 10.35 -12.41
C HIS A 98 1.76 10.40 -13.49
N SER A 99 0.59 9.84 -13.20
CA SER A 99 -0.56 9.73 -14.09
C SER A 99 -0.36 8.92 -15.38
N SER A 100 0.74 8.17 -15.51
CA SER A 100 0.84 7.11 -16.53
C SER A 100 -0.29 6.10 -16.34
N THR A 101 -0.92 5.67 -17.44
CA THR A 101 -2.01 4.68 -17.42
C THR A 101 -1.73 3.50 -18.34
N PHE A 102 -2.25 2.34 -17.97
CA PHE A 102 -2.25 1.12 -18.79
C PHE A 102 -3.35 0.18 -18.32
N LYS A 103 -3.52 -0.95 -19.02
CA LYS A 103 -4.52 -1.97 -18.67
C LYS A 103 -3.89 -3.31 -18.31
N ILE A 104 -4.59 -4.06 -17.46
CA ILE A 104 -4.41 -5.50 -17.21
C ILE A 104 -5.77 -6.13 -17.53
N GLY A 105 -5.88 -6.83 -18.67
CA GLY A 105 -7.20 -7.20 -19.19
C GLY A 105 -8.15 -6.00 -19.30
N THR A 106 -9.29 -6.06 -18.60
CA THR A 106 -10.28 -4.98 -18.51
C THR A 106 -9.99 -3.93 -17.44
N LEU A 107 -9.03 -4.19 -16.54
CA LEU A 107 -8.71 -3.31 -15.41
C LEU A 107 -7.89 -2.11 -15.87
N ASN A 108 -8.24 -0.93 -15.37
CA ASN A 108 -7.51 0.30 -15.59
C ASN A 108 -6.54 0.53 -14.44
N VAL A 109 -5.26 0.74 -14.74
CA VAL A 109 -4.23 1.10 -13.77
C VAL A 109 -3.78 2.53 -14.02
N LYS A 110 -3.79 3.34 -12.97
CA LYS A 110 -3.20 4.68 -12.93
C LYS A 110 -2.03 4.71 -11.96
N CYS A 111 -0.88 5.13 -12.44
CA CYS A 111 0.33 5.28 -11.64
C CYS A 111 0.29 6.62 -10.89
N LEU A 112 0.50 6.58 -9.58
CA LEU A 112 0.55 7.75 -8.72
C LEU A 112 1.97 7.87 -8.15
N PHE A 113 2.73 8.84 -8.66
CA PHE A 113 4.07 9.12 -8.16
C PHE A 113 4.02 9.73 -6.76
N THR A 114 4.61 9.05 -5.78
CA THR A 114 4.57 9.36 -4.36
C THR A 114 5.97 9.34 -3.74
N PRO A 115 6.91 10.17 -4.24
CA PRO A 115 8.28 10.16 -3.74
C PRO A 115 8.28 10.56 -2.26
N CYS A 116 9.00 9.81 -1.42
CA CYS A 116 9.42 10.21 -0.08
C CYS A 116 10.19 9.06 0.57
N HIS A 117 9.53 7.91 0.71
CA HIS A 117 10.16 6.70 1.22
C HIS A 117 11.34 6.30 0.34
N THR A 118 11.10 6.27 -0.97
CA THR A 118 12.14 6.35 -1.99
C THR A 118 11.76 7.42 -3.01
N THR A 119 12.75 7.92 -3.74
CA THR A 119 12.57 8.96 -4.76
C THR A 119 11.78 8.50 -5.99
N GLY A 120 11.73 7.19 -6.24
CA GLY A 120 11.04 6.58 -7.39
C GLY A 120 9.73 5.86 -7.06
N HIS A 121 9.18 6.05 -5.85
CA HIS A 121 8.01 5.31 -5.38
C HIS A 121 6.74 5.60 -6.20
N ILE A 122 6.05 4.54 -6.62
CA ILE A 122 4.77 4.56 -7.34
C ILE A 122 3.72 3.79 -6.53
N CYS A 123 2.59 4.45 -6.27
CA CYS A 123 1.36 3.74 -5.90
C CYS A 123 0.54 3.41 -7.15
N TYR A 124 -0.10 2.24 -7.19
CA TYR A 124 -0.92 1.81 -8.33
C TYR A 124 -2.40 1.86 -7.96
N TYR A 125 -3.15 2.79 -8.56
CA TYR A 125 -4.59 2.90 -8.39
C TYR A 125 -5.31 2.11 -9.49
N VAL A 126 -6.15 1.16 -9.09
CA VAL A 126 -6.80 0.19 -9.97
C VAL A 126 -8.31 0.37 -9.91
N THR A 127 -8.93 0.49 -11.08
CA THR A 127 -10.37 0.59 -11.27
C THR A 127 -10.84 -0.34 -12.38
N LYS A 128 -12.14 -0.58 -12.46
CA LYS A 128 -12.78 -1.23 -13.60
C LYS A 128 -13.92 -0.36 -14.10
N GLU A 129 -13.94 -0.09 -15.40
CA GLU A 129 -15.03 0.68 -16.02
C GLU A 129 -16.38 -0.01 -15.78
N SER A 130 -17.40 0.77 -15.47
CA SER A 130 -18.77 0.29 -15.26
C SER A 130 -18.95 -0.71 -14.11
N SER A 131 -17.96 -0.88 -13.22
CA SER A 131 -18.10 -1.67 -12.00
C SER A 131 -18.68 -0.84 -10.85
N THR A 132 -19.46 -1.49 -9.98
CA THR A 132 -19.91 -0.93 -8.70
C THR A 132 -18.94 -1.22 -7.55
N ASP A 133 -17.92 -2.06 -7.78
CA ASP A 133 -16.96 -2.41 -6.75
C ASP A 133 -16.05 -1.23 -6.41
N PRO A 134 -15.68 -1.05 -5.12
CA PRO A 134 -14.74 -0.02 -4.74
C PRO A 134 -13.36 -0.21 -5.40
N PRO A 135 -12.72 0.87 -5.86
CA PRO A 135 -11.35 0.87 -6.35
C PRO A 135 -10.35 0.28 -5.34
N ALA A 136 -9.16 -0.06 -5.82
CA ALA A 136 -8.03 -0.46 -4.99
C ALA A 136 -6.82 0.43 -5.25
N VAL A 137 -6.01 0.67 -4.22
CA VAL A 137 -4.69 1.31 -4.35
C VAL A 137 -3.63 0.50 -3.65
N PHE A 138 -2.57 0.17 -4.39
CA PHE A 138 -1.40 -0.51 -3.87
C PHE A 138 -0.35 0.53 -3.52
N THR A 139 -0.08 0.70 -2.23
CA THR A 139 0.65 1.86 -1.70
C THR A 139 2.09 1.58 -1.34
N GLY A 140 2.51 0.31 -1.41
CA GLY A 140 3.82 -0.15 -0.93
C GLY A 140 4.14 0.50 0.41
N ASP A 141 5.29 1.14 0.47
CA ASP A 141 5.80 1.77 1.69
C ASP A 141 5.49 3.27 1.81
N THR A 142 4.60 3.83 0.99
CA THR A 142 4.15 5.22 1.17
C THR A 142 3.14 5.31 2.32
N LEU A 143 2.03 4.59 2.20
CA LEU A 143 0.93 4.56 3.17
C LEU A 143 0.77 3.14 3.70
N PHE A 144 0.78 2.98 5.02
CA PHE A 144 0.41 1.75 5.72
C PHE A 144 -0.92 1.96 6.45
N VAL A 145 -1.57 0.87 6.86
CA VAL A 145 -2.68 0.99 7.81
C VAL A 145 -2.18 1.66 9.09
N ALA A 146 -2.77 2.81 9.42
CA ALA A 146 -2.44 3.68 10.55
C ALA A 146 -1.01 4.25 10.57
N GLY A 147 -0.26 4.16 9.46
CA GLY A 147 1.12 4.62 9.40
C GLY A 147 1.56 5.13 8.03
N CYS A 148 2.85 5.46 7.92
CA CYS A 148 3.53 5.76 6.67
C CYS A 148 4.97 5.24 6.72
N GLY A 149 5.61 5.16 5.55
CA GLY A 149 7.02 4.82 5.43
C GLY A 149 7.94 5.80 6.15
N LYS A 150 9.14 5.31 6.51
CA LYS A 150 10.25 6.22 6.86
C LYS A 150 10.66 7.03 5.64
N PHE A 151 11.15 8.25 5.87
CA PHE A 151 11.51 9.19 4.80
C PHE A 151 12.99 8.98 4.43
N PHE A 152 13.34 7.80 3.91
CA PHE A 152 14.75 7.47 3.65
C PHE A 152 15.38 8.37 2.58
N GLU A 153 14.62 8.69 1.52
CA GLU A 153 15.11 9.48 0.39
C GLU A 153 14.28 10.74 0.13
N GLY A 154 13.61 11.28 1.16
CA GLY A 154 12.67 12.38 0.95
C GLY A 154 12.35 13.20 2.18
N THR A 155 11.36 14.08 2.03
CA THR A 155 11.02 15.11 3.01
C THR A 155 9.58 15.00 3.51
N ALA A 156 9.27 15.75 4.58
CA ALA A 156 7.93 15.84 5.12
C ALA A 156 6.94 16.49 4.14
N GLU A 157 7.38 17.47 3.35
CA GLU A 157 6.59 18.09 2.26
C GLU A 157 6.19 17.04 1.23
N GLN A 158 7.13 16.17 0.87
CA GLN A 158 6.90 15.11 -0.10
C GLN A 158 5.92 14.06 0.44
N MET A 159 6.08 13.63 1.70
CA MET A 159 5.09 12.72 2.32
C MET A 159 3.72 13.38 2.47
N TYR A 160 3.66 14.65 2.88
CA TYR A 160 2.41 15.41 2.96
C TYR A 160 1.71 15.45 1.60
N LYS A 161 2.45 15.76 0.52
CA LYS A 161 1.90 15.74 -0.83
C LYS A 161 1.41 14.35 -1.23
N ALA A 162 2.20 13.31 -0.99
CA ALA A 162 1.83 11.93 -1.31
C ALA A 162 0.55 11.49 -0.58
N LEU A 163 0.47 11.71 0.73
CA LEU A 163 -0.63 11.27 1.56
C LEU A 163 -1.88 12.12 1.41
N ILE A 164 -1.74 13.45 1.44
CA ILE A 164 -2.90 14.37 1.53
C ILE A 164 -3.35 14.86 0.16
N GLU A 165 -2.43 15.14 -0.75
CA GLU A 165 -2.77 15.75 -2.05
C GLU A 165 -2.92 14.75 -3.19
N ILE A 166 -2.38 13.53 -3.03
CA ILE A 166 -2.44 12.47 -4.04
C ILE A 166 -3.36 11.34 -3.56
N LEU A 167 -2.95 10.57 -2.53
CA LEU A 167 -3.72 9.41 -2.06
C LEU A 167 -5.01 9.83 -1.36
N GLY A 168 -4.97 10.87 -0.53
CA GLY A 168 -6.12 11.41 0.19
C GLY A 168 -7.17 12.08 -0.69
N ARG A 169 -6.90 12.25 -1.99
CA ARG A 169 -7.88 12.74 -2.98
C ARG A 169 -8.55 11.62 -3.79
N LEU A 170 -8.16 10.37 -3.56
CA LEU A 170 -8.87 9.22 -4.13
C LEU A 170 -10.27 9.09 -3.49
N PRO A 171 -11.22 8.38 -4.15
CA PRO A 171 -12.52 8.12 -3.56
C PRO A 171 -12.41 7.51 -2.16
N PRO A 172 -13.20 7.96 -1.16
CA PRO A 172 -13.06 7.51 0.23
C PRO A 172 -13.14 5.99 0.43
N GLU A 173 -13.95 5.31 -0.39
CA GLU A 173 -14.14 3.86 -0.39
C GLU A 173 -12.97 3.06 -0.99
N THR A 174 -11.96 3.74 -1.57
CA THR A 174 -10.80 3.09 -2.17
C THR A 174 -10.09 2.21 -1.14
N ARG A 175 -9.98 0.92 -1.45
CA ARG A 175 -9.30 -0.09 -0.61
C ARG A 175 -7.79 0.11 -0.66
N VAL A 176 -7.13 0.17 0.48
CA VAL A 176 -5.69 0.38 0.63
C VAL A 176 -4.98 -0.94 0.89
N TYR A 177 -4.05 -1.29 0.01
CA TYR A 177 -3.20 -2.48 0.08
C TYR A 177 -1.73 -2.06 0.20
N CYS A 178 -1.18 -2.16 1.41
CA CYS A 178 0.15 -1.63 1.74
C CYS A 178 1.25 -2.70 1.79
N GLY A 179 2.51 -2.28 1.86
CA GLY A 179 3.66 -3.18 1.74
C GLY A 179 3.85 -4.16 2.90
N HIS A 180 3.41 -3.82 4.11
CA HIS A 180 3.76 -4.56 5.32
C HIS A 180 2.65 -4.67 6.38
N GLU A 181 2.70 -5.72 7.19
CA GLU A 181 1.87 -5.94 8.38
C GLU A 181 2.40 -5.17 9.61
N TYR A 182 2.35 -3.84 9.56
CA TYR A 182 2.79 -2.97 10.66
C TYR A 182 1.65 -2.43 11.54
N THR A 183 0.41 -2.84 11.29
CA THR A 183 -0.81 -2.18 11.79
C THR A 183 -0.87 -2.06 13.30
N VAL A 184 -0.56 -3.13 14.04
CA VAL A 184 -0.57 -3.09 15.52
C VAL A 184 0.46 -2.08 16.06
N SER A 185 1.67 -2.08 15.49
CA SER A 185 2.72 -1.15 15.91
C SER A 185 2.38 0.31 15.56
N ASN A 186 1.75 0.51 14.40
CA ASN A 186 1.28 1.80 13.92
C ASN A 186 0.16 2.35 14.81
N LEU A 187 -0.83 1.54 15.14
CA LEU A 187 -1.95 1.93 16.00
C LEU A 187 -1.52 2.19 17.45
N LYS A 188 -0.50 1.49 17.96
CA LYS A 188 0.12 1.83 19.26
C LYS A 188 0.73 3.23 19.26
N PHE A 189 1.38 3.63 18.17
CA PHE A 189 1.87 4.99 18.02
C PHE A 189 0.72 5.98 17.82
N ALA A 190 -0.28 5.66 17.01
CA ALA A 190 -1.47 6.50 16.84
C ALA A 190 -2.17 6.77 18.19
N ARG A 191 -2.29 5.76 19.05
CA ARG A 191 -2.84 5.90 20.41
C ARG A 191 -1.99 6.81 21.31
N HIS A 192 -0.67 6.82 21.11
CA HIS A 192 0.21 7.74 21.82
C HIS A 192 -0.01 9.20 21.37
N VAL A 193 -0.27 9.42 20.07
CA VAL A 193 -0.53 10.75 19.51
C VAL A 193 -1.93 11.27 19.86
N GLU A 194 -2.95 10.42 19.79
CA GLU A 194 -4.34 10.77 20.08
C GLU A 194 -4.97 9.77 21.06
N PRO A 195 -4.66 9.86 22.37
CA PRO A 195 -5.10 8.87 23.37
C PRO A 195 -6.62 8.78 23.54
N ASP A 196 -7.33 9.88 23.29
CA ASP A 196 -8.79 9.98 23.44
C ASP A 196 -9.55 9.64 22.15
N ASN A 197 -8.87 9.29 21.06
CA ASN A 197 -9.52 8.89 19.81
C ASN A 197 -10.03 7.45 19.91
N GLU A 198 -11.34 7.28 20.16
CA GLU A 198 -11.98 5.97 20.28
C GLU A 198 -11.83 5.08 19.05
N VAL A 199 -11.70 5.66 17.84
CA VAL A 199 -11.56 4.89 16.61
C VAL A 199 -10.21 4.16 16.59
N ILE A 200 -9.14 4.83 17.06
CA ILE A 200 -7.82 4.21 17.23
C ILE A 200 -7.90 3.06 18.24
N LEU A 201 -8.58 3.25 19.38
CA LEU A 201 -8.70 2.21 20.41
C LEU A 201 -9.42 0.97 19.88
N LYS A 202 -10.56 1.16 19.19
CA LYS A 202 -11.35 0.08 18.59
C LYS A 202 -10.56 -0.63 17.49
N LYS A 203 -9.90 0.12 16.60
CA LYS A 203 -9.09 -0.45 15.51
C LYS A 203 -7.87 -1.21 16.05
N LEU A 204 -7.24 -0.75 17.13
CA LEU A 204 -6.13 -1.45 17.78
C LEU A 204 -6.58 -2.78 18.40
N ALA A 205 -7.74 -2.80 19.07
CA ALA A 205 -8.31 -4.03 19.62
C ALA A 205 -8.58 -5.05 18.52
N TRP A 206 -9.24 -4.63 17.43
CA TRP A 206 -9.47 -5.45 16.25
C TRP A 206 -8.15 -5.97 15.62
N ALA A 207 -7.14 -5.11 15.47
CA ALA A 207 -5.87 -5.51 14.86
C ALA A 207 -5.11 -6.53 15.72
N LYS A 208 -5.20 -6.43 17.05
CA LYS A 208 -4.63 -7.43 17.96
C LYS A 208 -5.33 -8.78 17.84
N GLU A 209 -6.66 -8.79 17.71
CA GLU A 209 -7.44 -10.02 17.48
C GLU A 209 -7.03 -10.68 16.17
N LYS A 210 -7.03 -9.94 15.05
CA LYS A 210 -6.58 -10.43 13.74
C LYS A 210 -5.16 -11.00 13.79
N TYR A 211 -4.23 -10.29 14.41
CA TYR A 211 -2.85 -10.74 14.53
C TYR A 211 -2.74 -12.05 15.33
N ASN A 212 -3.48 -12.19 16.43
CA ASN A 212 -3.49 -13.41 17.24
C ASN A 212 -4.08 -14.61 16.48
N ASP A 213 -5.03 -14.36 15.59
CA ASP A 213 -5.66 -15.37 14.74
C ASP A 213 -4.83 -15.68 13.48
N GLY A 214 -3.71 -14.98 13.26
CA GLY A 214 -2.87 -15.13 12.06
C GLY A 214 -3.52 -14.55 10.80
N GLU A 215 -4.49 -13.66 10.94
CA GLU A 215 -5.18 -13.00 9.84
C GLU A 215 -4.56 -11.62 9.52
N PRO A 216 -4.51 -11.23 8.25
CA PRO A 216 -3.98 -9.93 7.84
C PRO A 216 -4.90 -8.79 8.26
N THR A 217 -4.34 -7.60 8.46
CA THR A 217 -5.11 -6.38 8.81
C THR A 217 -5.39 -5.46 7.62
N ILE A 218 -5.12 -5.95 6.40
CA ILE A 218 -5.43 -5.29 5.14
C ILE A 218 -6.67 -5.94 4.47
N PRO A 219 -7.37 -5.25 3.55
CA PRO A 219 -7.25 -3.82 3.28
C PRO A 219 -7.91 -2.96 4.36
N SER A 220 -7.47 -1.70 4.45
CA SER A 220 -8.27 -0.60 4.99
C SER A 220 -8.91 0.20 3.84
N THR A 221 -9.52 1.35 4.11
CA THR A 221 -9.97 2.30 3.09
C THR A 221 -9.32 3.68 3.27
N VAL A 222 -9.33 4.52 2.22
CA VAL A 222 -8.87 5.91 2.33
C VAL A 222 -9.65 6.66 3.42
N ALA A 223 -10.97 6.44 3.50
CA ALA A 223 -11.82 7.00 4.56
C ALA A 223 -11.36 6.56 5.95
N ASP A 224 -11.10 5.27 6.14
CA ASP A 224 -10.62 4.72 7.42
C ASP A 224 -9.34 5.41 7.87
N GLU A 225 -8.36 5.58 6.98
CA GLU A 225 -7.06 6.15 7.34
C GLU A 225 -7.19 7.59 7.85
N PHE A 226 -8.16 8.38 7.35
CA PHE A 226 -8.42 9.72 7.90
C PHE A 226 -8.99 9.72 9.33
N THR A 227 -9.45 8.57 9.84
CA THR A 227 -10.00 8.47 11.21
C THR A 227 -8.97 8.09 12.27
N PHE A 228 -7.91 7.36 11.90
CA PHE A 228 -6.95 6.82 12.87
C PHE A 228 -5.47 6.97 12.51
N ASN A 229 -5.11 7.34 11.27
CA ASN A 229 -3.71 7.43 10.85
C ASN A 229 -3.17 8.84 11.17
N PRO A 230 -2.23 9.00 12.12
CA PRO A 230 -1.74 10.33 12.51
C PRO A 230 -1.10 11.10 11.34
N PHE A 231 -0.55 10.39 10.35
CA PHE A 231 0.06 11.01 9.16
C PHE A 231 -0.98 11.48 8.14
N MET A 232 -2.15 10.85 8.07
CA MET A 232 -3.29 11.35 7.26
C MET A 232 -4.06 12.46 7.98
N ARG A 233 -3.84 12.60 9.29
CA ARG A 233 -4.55 13.53 10.19
C ARG A 233 -3.71 14.75 10.60
N VAL A 234 -2.65 15.07 9.87
CA VAL A 234 -1.75 16.21 10.17
C VAL A 234 -2.40 17.60 10.11
N LYS A 235 -3.65 17.68 9.65
CA LYS A 235 -4.50 18.89 9.68
C LYS A 235 -5.41 18.96 10.91
N GLU A 236 -5.55 17.87 11.66
CA GLU A 236 -6.39 17.80 12.84
C GLU A 236 -5.72 18.51 14.01
N LYS A 237 -6.49 19.35 14.72
CA LYS A 237 -5.96 20.13 15.84
C LYS A 237 -5.37 19.23 16.94
N SER A 238 -6.00 18.10 17.24
CA SER A 238 -5.52 17.12 18.22
C SER A 238 -4.11 16.63 17.92
N VAL A 239 -3.85 16.29 16.65
CA VAL A 239 -2.53 15.82 16.18
C VAL A 239 -1.50 16.95 16.20
N GLN A 240 -1.90 18.15 15.79
CA GLN A 240 -1.08 19.35 15.81
C GLN A 240 -0.66 19.75 17.24
N ASP A 241 -1.60 19.71 18.19
CA ASP A 241 -1.37 20.01 19.61
C ASP A 241 -0.38 19.01 20.24
N HIS A 242 -0.48 17.72 19.91
CA HIS A 242 0.44 16.67 20.40
C HIS A 242 1.91 16.99 20.11
N VAL A 243 2.21 17.39 18.88
CA VAL A 243 3.58 17.75 18.46
C VAL A 243 3.90 19.24 18.58
N LYS A 244 2.97 20.04 19.12
CA LYS A 244 3.09 21.50 19.30
C LYS A 244 3.42 22.25 17.99
N GLN A 245 2.73 21.88 16.92
CA GLN A 245 2.82 22.54 15.62
C GLN A 245 1.46 23.11 15.21
N THR A 246 1.44 23.99 14.21
CA THR A 246 0.18 24.51 13.62
C THR A 246 0.11 24.28 12.11
N GLU A 247 1.25 24.02 11.48
CA GLU A 247 1.34 23.77 10.05
C GLU A 247 1.37 22.26 9.76
N PRO A 248 0.59 21.75 8.78
CA PRO A 248 0.51 20.31 8.51
C PRO A 248 1.86 19.67 8.12
N VAL A 249 2.72 20.40 7.40
CA VAL A 249 4.04 19.89 7.00
C VAL A 249 4.99 19.79 8.20
N GLU A 250 5.00 20.77 9.09
CA GLU A 250 5.79 20.70 10.34
C GLU A 250 5.26 19.61 11.28
N THR A 251 3.94 19.42 11.28
CA THR A 251 3.27 18.33 12.02
C THR A 251 3.73 16.97 11.48
N MET A 252 3.71 16.78 10.15
CA MET A 252 4.23 15.57 9.49
C MET A 252 5.69 15.30 9.86
N ARG A 253 6.55 16.32 9.80
CA ARG A 253 7.97 16.22 10.14
C ARG A 253 8.17 15.78 11.59
N SER A 254 7.44 16.41 12.51
CA SER A 254 7.56 16.15 13.95
C SER A 254 7.06 14.75 14.31
N LEU A 255 5.89 14.35 13.79
CA LEU A 255 5.35 12.99 13.99
C LEU A 255 6.29 11.91 13.45
N ARG A 256 6.86 12.11 12.26
CA ARG A 256 7.76 11.12 11.66
C ARG A 256 8.99 10.91 12.54
N LYS A 257 9.61 12.01 12.97
CA LYS A 257 10.78 11.99 13.87
C LYS A 257 10.43 11.32 15.20
N GLU A 258 9.25 11.60 15.75
CA GLU A 258 8.79 10.97 16.99
C GLU A 258 8.58 9.47 16.82
N LYS A 259 7.89 9.03 15.76
CA LYS A 259 7.67 7.60 15.47
C LYS A 259 8.97 6.84 15.24
N ASP A 260 9.98 7.48 14.64
CA ASP A 260 11.29 6.86 14.41
C ASP A 260 12.05 6.57 15.71
N GLY A 261 11.81 7.37 16.76
CA GLY A 261 12.34 7.16 18.10
C GLY A 261 11.40 6.42 19.06
N PHE A 262 10.18 6.08 18.63
CA PHE A 262 9.14 5.52 19.49
C PHE A 262 9.43 4.06 19.84
N LYS A 263 9.57 3.79 21.14
CA LYS A 263 9.65 2.42 21.66
C LYS A 263 8.26 1.84 21.75
N VAL A 264 7.93 0.92 20.85
CA VAL A 264 6.61 0.26 20.80
C VAL A 264 6.33 -0.42 22.15
N PRO A 265 5.30 0.00 22.90
CA PRO A 265 4.93 -0.64 24.15
C PRO A 265 4.52 -2.09 23.93
N LYS A 266 4.68 -2.94 24.94
CA LYS A 266 4.19 -4.33 24.87
C LYS A 266 2.67 -4.37 24.66
N ASP A 267 1.93 -3.47 25.31
CA ASP A 267 0.46 -3.41 25.28
C ASP A 267 -0.11 -2.08 24.78
#